data_AF-W2TNH8-F1
#
_entry.id   AF-W2TNH8-F1
#
_cell.length_a   1.000
_cell.length_b   1.000
_cell.length_c   1.000
_cell.angle_alpha   90.00
_cell.angle_beta   90.00
_cell.angle_gamma   90.00
#
_symmetry.space_group_name_H-M   'P 1'
#
loop_
_entity.id
_entity.type
_entity.pdbx_description
1 polymer ?
#
loop_
_entity_poly.entity_id
_entity_poly.type
_entity_poly.pdbx_seq_one_letter_code
_entity_poly.pdbx_strand_id
1 'polypeptide(L)'
;MDNIDEEYNRLVEHVHDCTKKTESFKTTKGRLSLETFVETWREIIAEIREEGTRIKDKQRTQDAIYKRLGVFRRKIREEHRRGHDYIKRINILGDDYDNSEMENLMRTSNVEEKDVRGDEKLMMAPIQLIRNAVKVGMMMTGKNVTDFDKKNVQLISPRFFPLTPNGNDTIHVISPSLFALHSEEQGIERETSLSNKMTLSGKNDNEAWLDLIIEASGVSDALYSMKKDMFTSYKNIRRDDPFYSLEGQPLWFSKENVTELFGEQEKVKVELFERLQRTFTKEQLNLMNITGYSIMTENQLNMVYGSQSPFYDPQMRKHFSNVSRNDVLVAVNSMIHGLATETMEFKAQRRKSIVLSPLVLGSITVDPATASQPVILSPVLLTPVVLSPAIFGAVILSPWVFVPVILAPRLLSPVILSPVMFSPIVLSPLAFDPLILCPGIGTPFILSPLVLSPFILSPVALNPLILSPFALTPFIGVPHTLSPLILSPFILSPIIYSPPFISAFVLSPHGLSPIIESNGKHFTSILSPSWLS
;
A
#
# COMPACT_ATOMS: atom_id res chain seq x y z
N MET A 1 5.86 55.96 -14.39
CA MET A 1 4.60 55.27 -14.07
C MET A 1 4.00 54.61 -15.31
N ASP A 2 4.46 54.94 -16.52
CA ASP A 2 3.81 54.51 -17.78
C ASP A 2 4.15 53.09 -18.28
N ASN A 3 5.08 52.36 -17.66
CA ASN A 3 5.54 51.04 -18.15
C ASN A 3 4.78 49.84 -17.56
N ILE A 4 4.01 50.04 -16.48
CA ILE A 4 3.23 48.96 -15.83
C ILE A 4 1.87 48.80 -16.51
N ASP A 5 1.29 49.91 -16.97
CA ASP A 5 0.00 49.91 -17.67
C ASP A 5 0.12 49.27 -19.07
N GLU A 6 1.29 49.35 -19.70
CA GLU A 6 1.58 48.75 -21.01
C GLU A 6 1.77 47.22 -20.92
N GLU A 7 2.46 46.74 -19.88
CA GLU A 7 2.58 45.30 -19.55
C GLU A 7 1.23 44.71 -19.12
N TYR A 8 0.41 45.47 -18.37
CA TYR A 8 -0.95 45.08 -18.01
C TYR A 8 -1.85 44.93 -19.24
N ASN A 9 -1.81 45.89 -20.17
CA ASN A 9 -2.60 45.82 -21.40
C ASN A 9 -2.15 44.66 -22.31
N ARG A 10 -0.85 44.35 -22.37
CA ARG A 10 -0.36 43.15 -23.07
C ARG A 10 -0.86 41.85 -22.44
N LEU A 11 -0.88 41.76 -21.12
CA LEU A 11 -1.41 40.60 -20.41
C LEU A 11 -2.92 40.43 -20.65
N VAL A 12 -3.67 41.54 -20.66
CA VAL A 12 -5.11 41.54 -20.95
C VAL A 12 -5.38 41.12 -22.40
N GLU A 13 -4.63 41.63 -23.37
CA GLU A 13 -4.73 41.19 -24.77
C GLU A 13 -4.38 39.71 -24.94
N HIS A 14 -3.34 39.22 -24.25
CA HIS A 14 -2.93 37.83 -24.33
C HIS A 14 -3.94 36.88 -23.68
N VAL A 15 -4.61 37.31 -22.61
CA VAL A 15 -5.73 36.58 -22.00
C VAL A 15 -6.94 36.60 -22.94
N HIS A 16 -7.22 37.72 -23.61
CA HIS A 16 -8.34 37.82 -24.54
C HIS A 16 -8.12 36.94 -25.80
N ASP A 17 -6.89 36.87 -26.31
CA ASP A 17 -6.53 36.00 -27.44
C ASP A 17 -6.56 34.51 -27.05
N CYS A 18 -6.16 34.17 -25.82
CA CYS A 18 -6.37 32.84 -25.25
C CYS A 18 -7.85 32.49 -25.14
N THR A 19 -8.72 33.42 -24.71
CA THR A 19 -10.17 33.18 -24.63
C THR A 19 -10.79 32.92 -26.01
N LYS A 20 -10.39 33.68 -27.03
CA LYS A 20 -10.84 33.44 -28.42
C LYS A 20 -10.35 32.10 -28.96
N LYS A 21 -9.11 31.71 -28.66
CA LYS A 21 -8.59 30.39 -29.05
C LYS A 21 -9.36 29.27 -28.37
N THR A 22 -9.73 29.40 -27.09
CA THR A 22 -10.57 28.41 -26.40
C THR A 22 -11.99 28.34 -26.96
N GLU A 23 -12.60 29.47 -27.34
CA GLU A 23 -13.90 29.47 -28.02
C GLU A 23 -13.84 28.82 -29.40
N SER A 24 -12.75 29.05 -30.15
CA SER A 24 -12.51 28.39 -31.44
C SER A 24 -12.33 26.88 -31.27
N PHE A 25 -11.64 26.46 -30.19
CA PHE A 25 -11.42 25.05 -29.87
C PHE A 25 -12.73 24.37 -29.48
N LYS A 26 -13.58 25.06 -28.72
CA LYS A 26 -14.92 24.60 -28.30
C LYS A 26 -15.86 24.44 -29.50
N THR A 27 -15.79 25.35 -30.47
CA THR A 27 -16.57 25.25 -31.72
C THR A 27 -16.05 24.17 -32.68
N THR A 28 -14.74 23.95 -32.76
CA THR A 28 -14.18 22.82 -33.52
C THR A 28 -14.43 21.46 -32.86
N LYS A 29 -14.41 21.37 -31.52
CA LYS A 29 -14.75 20.15 -30.78
C LYS A 29 -16.25 19.86 -30.84
N GLY A 30 -17.11 20.88 -30.76
CA GLY A 30 -18.56 20.76 -30.95
C GLY A 30 -18.97 20.31 -32.36
N ARG A 31 -18.10 20.44 -33.37
CA ARG A 31 -18.29 19.81 -34.70
C ARG A 31 -17.80 18.37 -34.77
N LEU A 32 -16.93 17.93 -33.85
CA LEU A 32 -16.35 16.58 -33.82
C LEU A 32 -17.07 15.62 -32.85
N SER A 33 -17.83 16.14 -31.89
CA SER A 33 -18.58 15.33 -30.90
C SER A 33 -20.09 15.49 -31.08
N LEU A 34 -20.66 14.87 -32.11
CA LEU A 34 -22.11 14.88 -32.35
C LEU A 34 -22.86 13.67 -31.78
N GLU A 35 -22.29 12.92 -30.83
CA GLU A 35 -22.99 11.74 -30.24
C GLU A 35 -22.89 11.55 -28.72
N THR A 36 -22.21 12.40 -27.95
CA THR A 36 -22.21 12.29 -26.48
C THR A 36 -23.09 13.38 -25.88
N PHE A 37 -24.26 13.00 -25.38
CA PHE A 37 -25.08 13.83 -24.49
C PHE A 37 -24.19 14.34 -23.35
N VAL A 38 -24.06 15.66 -23.21
CA VAL A 38 -23.29 16.29 -22.14
C VAL A 38 -24.18 16.30 -20.89
N GLU A 39 -23.94 15.37 -19.97
CA GLU A 39 -24.56 15.38 -18.64
C GLU A 39 -24.08 16.63 -17.88
N THR A 40 -25.01 17.33 -17.23
CA THR A 40 -24.69 18.60 -16.54
C THR A 40 -23.98 18.31 -15.22
N TRP A 41 -23.05 19.17 -14.76
CA TRP A 41 -22.28 18.95 -13.52
C TRP A 41 -23.16 18.62 -12.29
N ARG A 42 -24.37 19.17 -12.24
CA ARG A 42 -25.34 18.93 -11.15
C ARG A 42 -25.80 17.48 -11.07
N GLU A 43 -25.98 16.84 -12.23
CA GLU A 43 -26.43 15.45 -12.34
C GLU A 43 -25.31 14.49 -11.92
N ILE A 44 -24.09 14.75 -12.38
CA ILE A 44 -22.89 14.00 -11.99
C ILE A 44 -22.63 14.11 -10.47
N ILE A 45 -22.77 15.30 -9.88
CA ILE A 45 -22.62 15.47 -8.43
C ILE A 45 -23.74 14.78 -7.64
N ALA A 46 -24.95 14.72 -8.17
CA ALA A 46 -26.04 13.96 -7.56
C ALA A 46 -25.76 12.45 -7.59
N GLU A 47 -25.26 11.92 -8.72
CA GLU A 47 -24.88 10.51 -8.85
C GLU A 47 -23.67 10.15 -7.95
N ILE A 48 -22.64 11.01 -7.88
CA ILE A 48 -21.52 10.85 -6.93
C ILE A 48 -22.02 10.80 -5.49
N ARG A 49 -22.99 11.65 -5.13
CA ARG A 49 -23.54 11.68 -3.77
C ARG A 49 -24.27 10.39 -3.46
N GLU A 50 -25.05 9.86 -4.39
CA GLU A 50 -25.78 8.59 -4.23
C GLU A 50 -24.85 7.37 -4.17
N GLU A 51 -23.86 7.30 -5.05
CA GLU A 51 -22.87 6.21 -4.98
C GLU A 51 -21.95 6.34 -3.76
N GLY A 52 -21.63 7.57 -3.37
CA GLY A 52 -20.88 7.87 -2.15
C GLY A 52 -21.60 7.39 -0.89
N THR A 53 -22.93 7.57 -0.80
CA THR A 53 -23.71 7.01 0.33
C THR A 53 -23.75 5.48 0.28
N ARG A 54 -23.93 4.87 -0.90
CA ARG A 54 -23.90 3.40 -1.08
C ARG A 54 -22.56 2.79 -0.67
N ILE A 55 -21.44 3.40 -1.08
CA ILE A 55 -20.09 2.95 -0.71
C ILE A 55 -19.86 3.13 0.79
N LYS A 56 -20.26 4.26 1.36
CA LYS A 56 -20.13 4.54 2.80
C LYS A 56 -20.90 3.54 3.66
N ASP A 57 -22.12 3.17 3.24
CA ASP A 57 -22.91 2.17 3.95
C ASP A 57 -22.30 0.77 3.81
N LYS A 58 -21.75 0.41 2.65
CA LYS A 58 -21.01 -0.84 2.44
C LYS A 58 -19.71 -0.92 3.26
N GLN A 59 -18.98 0.18 3.38
CA GLN A 59 -17.78 0.25 4.22
C GLN A 59 -18.14 0.16 5.72
N ARG A 60 -19.21 0.84 6.15
CA ARG A 60 -19.70 0.74 7.54
C ARG A 60 -20.10 -0.68 7.91
N THR A 61 -20.76 -1.42 7.02
CA THR A 61 -21.11 -2.82 7.28
C THR A 61 -19.87 -3.70 7.32
N GLN A 62 -18.90 -3.51 6.41
CA GLN A 62 -17.61 -4.21 6.47
C GLN A 62 -16.84 -3.93 7.76
N ASP A 63 -16.68 -2.66 8.15
CA ASP A 63 -15.97 -2.26 9.37
C ASP A 63 -16.65 -2.80 10.63
N ALA A 64 -17.99 -2.79 10.66
CA ALA A 64 -18.75 -3.39 11.75
C ALA A 64 -18.51 -4.91 11.83
N ILE A 65 -18.51 -5.60 10.68
CA ILE A 65 -18.20 -7.04 10.61
C ILE A 65 -16.77 -7.30 11.10
N TYR A 66 -15.76 -6.54 10.63
CA TYR A 66 -14.37 -6.73 11.06
C TYR A 66 -14.17 -6.48 12.56
N LYS A 67 -14.79 -5.43 13.12
CA LYS A 67 -14.75 -5.16 14.57
C LYS A 67 -15.41 -6.30 15.36
N ARG A 68 -16.57 -6.79 14.92
CA ARG A 68 -17.27 -7.94 15.52
C ARG A 68 -16.42 -9.22 15.43
N LEU A 69 -15.76 -9.45 14.31
CA LEU A 69 -14.88 -10.61 14.08
C LEU A 69 -13.61 -10.53 14.94
N GLY A 70 -13.09 -9.32 15.18
CA GLY A 70 -11.97 -9.08 16.08
C GLY A 70 -12.30 -9.31 17.55
N VAL A 71 -13.52 -8.96 18.00
CA VAL A 71 -14.02 -9.28 19.35
C VAL A 71 -14.29 -10.78 19.48
N PHE A 72 -14.92 -11.40 18.46
CA PHE A 72 -15.15 -12.84 18.40
C PHE A 72 -13.85 -13.65 18.48
N ARG A 73 -12.81 -13.27 17.72
CA ARG A 73 -11.49 -13.92 17.74
C ARG A 73 -10.80 -13.80 19.11
N ARG A 74 -10.93 -12.66 19.80
CA ARG A 74 -10.43 -12.49 21.17
C ARG A 74 -11.16 -13.40 22.16
N LYS A 75 -12.50 -13.46 22.11
CA LYS A 75 -13.29 -14.35 22.97
C LYS A 75 -13.01 -15.84 22.73
N ILE A 76 -12.82 -16.27 21.49
CA ILE A 76 -12.39 -17.66 21.20
C ILE A 76 -11.05 -17.99 21.87
N ARG A 77 -10.12 -17.02 21.92
CA ARG A 77 -8.82 -17.19 22.57
C ARG A 77 -8.93 -17.25 24.10
N GLU A 78 -9.89 -16.55 24.71
CA GLU A 78 -10.17 -16.59 26.15
C GLU A 78 -10.93 -17.86 26.59
N GLU A 79 -11.92 -18.30 25.79
CA GLU A 79 -12.81 -19.44 26.08
C GLU A 79 -12.24 -20.82 25.70
N HIS A 80 -11.12 -20.90 24.96
CA HIS A 80 -10.46 -22.18 24.63
C HIS A 80 -10.00 -23.00 25.86
N ARG A 81 -10.17 -22.47 27.08
CA ARG A 81 -9.97 -23.16 28.35
C ARG A 81 -11.23 -23.84 28.93
N ARG A 82 -12.45 -23.60 28.42
CA ARG A 82 -13.70 -24.20 28.94
C ARG A 82 -14.79 -24.38 27.85
N GLY A 83 -14.75 -25.50 27.10
CA GLY A 83 -15.95 -26.14 26.51
C GLY A 83 -16.64 -25.46 25.30
N HIS A 84 -17.21 -26.27 24.40
CA HIS A 84 -17.57 -25.94 23.01
C HIS A 84 -18.95 -25.26 22.77
N ASP A 85 -19.78 -25.01 23.78
CA ASP A 85 -21.22 -24.72 23.55
C ASP A 85 -21.61 -23.24 23.31
N TYR A 86 -20.73 -22.28 23.58
CA TYR A 86 -21.06 -20.84 23.46
C TYR A 86 -20.88 -20.25 22.05
N ILE A 87 -20.09 -20.92 21.19
CA ILE A 87 -19.71 -20.39 19.86
C ILE A 87 -20.91 -20.30 18.90
N LYS A 88 -21.94 -21.13 19.09
CA LYS A 88 -23.17 -21.10 18.27
C LYS A 88 -24.04 -19.85 18.46
N ARG A 89 -23.83 -19.05 19.51
CA ARG A 89 -24.69 -17.89 19.82
C ARG A 89 -24.18 -16.54 19.31
N ILE A 90 -22.95 -16.46 18.79
CA ILE A 90 -22.39 -15.16 18.36
C ILE A 90 -22.76 -14.92 16.90
N ASN A 91 -23.70 -14.00 16.70
CA ASN A 91 -24.19 -13.67 15.37
C ASN A 91 -23.27 -12.64 14.69
N ILE A 92 -22.37 -13.12 13.83
CA ILE A 92 -21.32 -12.31 13.19
C ILE A 92 -21.88 -11.48 12.02
N LEU A 93 -22.88 -12.01 11.33
CA LEU A 93 -23.45 -11.43 10.11
C LEU A 93 -24.64 -10.50 10.38
N GLY A 94 -25.18 -10.53 11.60
CA GLY A 94 -26.10 -9.51 12.09
C GLY A 94 -27.51 -9.57 11.50
N ASP A 95 -28.03 -10.77 11.26
CA ASP A 95 -29.38 -10.95 10.70
C ASP A 95 -30.47 -11.20 11.76
N ASP A 96 -30.18 -11.10 13.07
CA ASP A 96 -31.20 -11.23 14.14
C ASP A 96 -31.05 -10.22 15.31
N TYR A 97 -32.20 -9.99 15.94
CA TYR A 97 -32.65 -8.83 16.75
C TYR A 97 -31.96 -8.48 18.09
N ASP A 98 -30.74 -8.95 18.42
CA ASP A 98 -30.11 -8.56 19.71
C ASP A 98 -28.64 -8.10 19.57
N ASN A 99 -28.46 -6.78 19.44
CA ASN A 99 -27.19 -6.09 19.16
C ASN A 99 -26.52 -5.53 20.43
N SER A 100 -27.12 -5.76 21.60
CA SER A 100 -26.79 -5.11 22.88
C SER A 100 -25.51 -5.65 23.54
N GLU A 101 -25.25 -6.96 23.43
CA GLU A 101 -24.13 -7.63 24.09
C GLU A 101 -22.77 -7.28 23.46
N MET A 102 -22.72 -7.20 22.13
CA MET A 102 -21.50 -6.88 21.38
C MET A 102 -21.08 -5.41 21.55
N GLU A 103 -22.05 -4.51 21.73
CA GLU A 103 -21.78 -3.09 21.94
C GLU A 103 -21.14 -2.81 23.31
N ASN A 104 -21.59 -3.50 24.36
CA ASN A 104 -21.02 -3.38 25.70
C ASN A 104 -19.56 -3.88 25.78
N LEU A 105 -19.23 -4.92 25.00
CA LEU A 105 -17.87 -5.48 24.89
C LEU A 105 -16.85 -4.55 24.22
N MET A 106 -17.30 -3.66 23.33
CA MET A 106 -16.40 -2.72 22.64
C MET A 106 -16.04 -1.49 23.49
N ARG A 107 -16.83 -1.18 24.53
CA ARG A 107 -16.60 0.00 25.38
C ARG A 107 -15.50 -0.20 26.42
N THR A 108 -15.24 -1.43 26.84
CA THR A 108 -14.30 -1.74 27.93
C THR A 108 -12.83 -1.72 27.52
N SER A 109 -12.51 -1.84 26.22
CA SER A 109 -11.13 -1.98 25.73
C SER A 109 -10.38 -0.66 25.44
N ASN A 110 -11.01 0.50 25.59
CA ASN A 110 -10.46 1.78 25.14
C ASN A 110 -9.74 2.60 26.24
N VAL A 111 -9.56 2.05 27.45
CA VAL A 111 -9.24 2.86 28.67
C VAL A 111 -7.73 2.88 29.05
N GLU A 112 -6.85 2.06 28.48
CA GLU A 112 -5.54 1.76 29.11
C GLU A 112 -4.25 2.42 28.53
N GLU A 113 -4.30 3.31 27.54
CA GLU A 113 -3.08 3.69 26.76
C GLU A 113 -2.51 5.13 26.94
N LYS A 114 -2.31 5.66 28.15
CA LYS A 114 -1.64 6.98 28.30
C LYS A 114 -0.69 7.09 29.49
N ASP A 115 0.60 6.79 29.30
CA ASP A 115 1.67 7.45 30.07
C ASP A 115 3.06 7.32 29.38
N VAL A 116 3.95 8.31 29.60
CA VAL A 116 5.40 8.42 29.29
C VAL A 116 5.76 9.68 28.46
N ARG A 117 6.32 10.71 29.14
CA ARG A 117 6.58 12.06 28.60
C ARG A 117 7.93 12.68 29.06
N GLY A 118 8.91 11.85 29.42
CA GLY A 118 10.12 12.27 30.16
C GLY A 118 11.30 12.77 29.31
N ASP A 119 11.52 12.20 28.12
CA ASP A 119 12.78 12.38 27.38
C ASP A 119 12.78 13.59 26.41
N GLU A 120 11.68 14.35 26.34
CA GLU A 120 11.45 15.46 25.40
C GLU A 120 12.34 16.70 25.65
N LYS A 121 13.00 16.81 26.81
CA LYS A 121 13.61 18.08 27.28
C LYS A 121 15.04 18.35 26.80
N LEU A 122 15.82 17.33 26.45
CA LEU A 122 17.26 17.50 26.20
C LEU A 122 17.62 17.81 24.74
N MET A 123 16.67 17.71 23.81
CA MET A 123 16.93 17.86 22.37
C MET A 123 16.28 19.11 21.75
N MET A 124 15.66 19.97 22.57
CA MET A 124 15.05 21.23 22.13
C MET A 124 16.05 22.36 21.84
N ALA A 125 17.32 22.24 22.25
CA ALA A 125 18.26 23.38 22.29
C ALA A 125 18.53 24.09 20.93
N PRO A 126 18.74 23.39 19.80
CA PRO A 126 19.01 24.06 18.52
C PRO A 126 17.76 24.70 17.90
N ILE A 127 16.60 24.04 18.02
CA ILE A 127 15.32 24.55 17.51
C ILE A 127 14.87 25.75 18.34
N GLN A 128 15.07 25.72 19.66
CA GLN A 128 14.84 26.88 20.53
C GLN A 128 15.70 28.09 20.13
N LEU A 129 16.93 27.88 19.66
CA LEU A 129 17.82 28.97 19.26
C LEU A 129 17.30 29.74 18.03
N ILE A 130 16.94 29.02 16.96
CA ILE A 130 16.34 29.63 15.75
C ILE A 130 15.02 30.31 16.09
N ARG A 131 14.22 29.66 16.93
CA ARG A 131 12.94 30.18 17.38
C ARG A 131 13.11 31.47 18.19
N ASN A 132 14.06 31.52 19.13
CA ASN A 132 14.37 32.73 19.89
C ASN A 132 14.83 33.88 18.99
N ALA A 133 15.57 33.61 17.91
CA ALA A 133 15.96 34.64 16.94
C ALA A 133 14.75 35.24 16.20
N VAL A 134 13.83 34.39 15.72
CA VAL A 134 12.58 34.84 15.06
C VAL A 134 11.69 35.60 16.05
N LYS A 135 11.62 35.14 17.30
CA LYS A 135 10.87 35.80 18.39
C LYS A 135 11.36 37.23 18.60
N VAL A 136 12.68 37.43 18.67
CA VAL A 136 13.31 38.75 18.80
C VAL A 136 13.03 39.61 17.56
N GLY A 137 13.12 39.07 16.34
CA GLY A 137 12.78 39.80 15.12
C GLY A 137 11.30 40.24 15.06
N MET A 138 10.39 39.41 15.56
CA MET A 138 8.97 39.78 15.70
C MET A 138 8.72 40.85 16.77
N MET A 139 9.45 40.79 17.90
CA MET A 139 9.42 41.84 18.92
C MET A 139 9.91 43.19 18.39
N MET A 140 10.97 43.19 17.57
CA MET A 140 11.53 44.40 16.95
C MET A 140 10.60 45.03 15.91
N THR A 141 9.71 44.24 15.28
CA THR A 141 8.74 44.71 14.28
C THR A 141 7.38 45.08 14.88
N GLY A 142 7.24 45.06 16.22
CA GLY A 142 6.01 45.47 16.91
C GLY A 142 4.85 44.49 16.82
N LYS A 143 5.10 43.24 16.37
CA LYS A 143 4.07 42.18 16.34
C LYS A 143 3.93 41.54 17.72
N ASN A 144 2.72 41.16 18.10
CA ASN A 144 2.44 40.52 19.39
C ASN A 144 3.05 39.09 19.48
N VAL A 145 3.73 38.77 20.59
CA VAL A 145 4.60 37.57 20.73
C VAL A 145 4.20 36.67 21.90
N THR A 146 3.04 36.91 22.52
CA THR A 146 2.64 36.28 23.81
C THR A 146 2.46 34.75 23.76
N ASP A 147 2.30 34.12 22.60
CA ASP A 147 2.16 32.65 22.44
C ASP A 147 3.11 32.04 21.40
N PHE A 148 4.22 32.72 21.07
CA PHE A 148 5.15 32.28 20.03
C PHE A 148 5.73 30.87 20.29
N ASP A 149 5.92 30.50 21.56
CA ASP A 149 6.56 29.25 21.96
C ASP A 149 5.67 28.00 21.82
N LYS A 150 4.40 28.15 21.41
CA LYS A 150 3.52 27.02 21.10
C LYS A 150 3.19 26.89 19.61
N LYS A 151 3.44 27.93 18.83
CA LYS A 151 3.09 28.02 17.40
C LYS A 151 4.17 27.47 16.47
N ASN A 152 3.76 26.90 15.34
CA ASN A 152 4.65 26.43 14.28
C ASN A 152 5.15 27.61 13.43
N VAL A 153 6.39 27.54 12.96
CA VAL A 153 7.03 28.68 12.26
C VAL A 153 7.37 28.29 10.83
N GLN A 154 6.89 29.08 9.87
CA GLN A 154 7.18 28.96 8.45
C GLN A 154 7.95 30.19 7.96
N LEU A 155 9.19 29.99 7.50
CA LEU A 155 10.11 31.04 7.07
C LEU A 155 10.44 30.93 5.58
N ILE A 156 10.08 31.96 4.80
CA ILE A 156 10.39 32.07 3.37
C ILE A 156 9.94 30.81 2.60
N SER A 157 8.74 30.33 2.89
CA SER A 157 8.18 29.09 2.36
C SER A 157 6.81 29.37 1.72
N PRO A 158 6.76 29.87 0.47
CA PRO A 158 5.50 30.22 -0.18
C PRO A 158 4.65 28.98 -0.47
N ARG A 159 3.33 29.14 -0.40
CA ARG A 159 2.35 28.08 -0.73
C ARG A 159 1.56 28.47 -1.97
N PHE A 160 1.43 27.56 -2.93
CA PHE A 160 0.63 27.74 -4.14
C PHE A 160 -0.57 26.79 -4.12
N PHE A 161 -1.77 27.30 -4.42
CA PHE A 161 -3.01 26.54 -4.44
C PHE A 161 -3.31 25.75 -3.15
N PRO A 162 -3.28 26.38 -1.96
CA PRO A 162 -3.65 25.71 -0.72
C PRO A 162 -5.12 25.24 -0.78
N LEU A 163 -5.35 23.99 -0.36
CA LEU A 163 -6.69 23.38 -0.30
C LEU A 163 -7.41 23.66 1.01
N THR A 164 -6.67 23.81 2.10
CA THR A 164 -7.21 24.05 3.45
C THR A 164 -6.66 25.33 4.05
N PRO A 165 -7.48 26.09 4.80
CA PRO A 165 -7.04 27.28 5.54
C PRO A 165 -5.98 26.91 6.59
N ASN A 166 -5.18 27.88 7.01
CA ASN A 166 -4.19 27.66 8.05
C ASN A 166 -4.87 27.67 9.43
N GLY A 167 -4.49 26.74 10.30
CA GLY A 167 -4.89 26.83 11.71
C GLY A 167 -4.26 28.06 12.38
N ASN A 168 -4.93 28.66 13.36
CA ASN A 168 -4.45 29.81 14.17
C ASN A 168 -3.06 29.64 14.83
N ASP A 169 -2.48 28.44 14.73
CA ASP A 169 -1.24 28.00 15.36
C ASP A 169 0.01 28.11 14.45
N THR A 170 -0.10 28.63 13.22
CA THR A 170 1.05 28.86 12.32
C THR A 170 1.43 30.34 12.25
N ILE A 171 2.73 30.62 12.23
CA ILE A 171 3.30 31.97 12.02
C ILE A 171 4.07 31.96 10.72
N HIS A 172 3.60 32.77 9.77
CA HIS A 172 4.25 32.96 8.48
C HIS A 172 5.18 34.18 8.52
N VAL A 173 6.46 33.99 8.24
CA VAL A 173 7.46 35.04 8.14
C VAL A 173 7.95 35.06 6.70
N ILE A 174 7.46 36.05 5.92
CA ILE A 174 7.83 36.22 4.49
C ILE A 174 7.43 35.00 3.64
N SER A 175 6.31 34.36 4.01
CA SER A 175 5.79 33.15 3.36
C SER A 175 4.37 33.44 2.83
N PRO A 176 4.22 34.10 1.66
CA PRO A 176 2.90 34.36 1.10
C PRO A 176 2.25 33.06 0.64
N SER A 177 0.93 32.93 0.81
CA SER A 177 0.16 31.96 0.04
C SER A 177 -0.50 32.66 -1.15
N LEU A 178 -0.50 31.98 -2.29
CA LEU A 178 -0.97 32.50 -3.57
C LEU A 178 -1.99 31.53 -4.17
N PHE A 179 -3.07 32.08 -4.74
CA PHE A 179 -4.13 31.34 -5.43
C PHE A 179 -4.89 30.34 -4.55
N ALA A 180 -5.29 30.76 -3.35
CA ALA A 180 -6.10 29.93 -2.45
C ALA A 180 -7.39 29.45 -3.13
N LEU A 181 -7.69 28.15 -2.96
CA LEU A 181 -8.91 27.50 -3.45
C LEU A 181 -10.05 27.52 -2.41
N HIS A 182 -9.77 27.97 -1.19
CA HIS A 182 -10.77 28.23 -0.15
C HIS A 182 -11.22 29.71 -0.15
N SER A 183 -12.36 30.00 0.49
CA SER A 183 -12.96 31.34 0.58
C SER A 183 -12.69 32.06 1.90
N GLU A 184 -12.11 31.36 2.89
CA GLU A 184 -11.81 31.90 4.21
C GLU A 184 -10.35 32.36 4.24
N GLU A 185 -10.11 33.68 4.38
CA GLU A 185 -9.02 34.33 5.16
C GLU A 185 -8.77 35.82 4.77
N GLN A 186 -7.95 36.52 5.57
CA GLN A 186 -7.65 37.97 5.49
C GLN A 186 -6.25 38.26 4.90
N GLY A 187 -6.10 39.34 4.12
CA GLY A 187 -4.81 39.81 3.57
C GLY A 187 -4.62 39.52 2.08
N ILE A 188 -3.37 39.35 1.65
CA ILE A 188 -2.96 39.11 0.23
C ILE A 188 -3.57 37.81 -0.34
N GLU A 189 -3.90 36.85 0.52
CA GLU A 189 -4.56 35.59 0.16
C GLU A 189 -5.99 35.83 -0.36
N ARG A 190 -6.70 36.84 0.18
CA ARG A 190 -8.05 37.22 -0.24
C ARG A 190 -8.09 37.85 -1.63
N GLU A 191 -7.04 38.59 -1.99
CA GLU A 191 -6.92 39.28 -3.29
C GLU A 191 -6.48 38.32 -4.40
N THR A 192 -5.74 37.28 -4.05
CA THR A 192 -5.25 36.27 -5.00
C THR A 192 -6.10 35.01 -5.05
N SER A 193 -7.12 34.88 -4.19
CA SER A 193 -7.98 33.69 -4.17
C SER A 193 -8.78 33.54 -5.46
N LEU A 194 -8.78 32.31 -5.98
CA LEU A 194 -9.54 31.98 -7.18
C LEU A 194 -11.04 31.94 -6.89
N SER A 195 -11.41 31.55 -5.66
CA SER A 195 -12.79 31.54 -5.16
C SER A 195 -13.45 32.93 -5.26
N ASN A 196 -12.78 34.00 -4.82
CA ASN A 196 -13.33 35.36 -4.93
C ASN A 196 -13.33 35.89 -6.37
N LYS A 197 -12.31 35.57 -7.17
CA LYS A 197 -12.29 35.95 -8.60
C LYS A 197 -13.34 35.21 -9.42
N MET A 198 -13.69 33.97 -9.05
CA MET A 198 -14.77 33.20 -9.67
C MET A 198 -16.14 33.81 -9.34
N THR A 199 -16.33 34.37 -8.13
CA THR A 199 -17.57 35.12 -7.81
C THR A 199 -17.72 36.45 -8.55
N LEU A 200 -16.64 36.99 -9.13
CA LEU A 200 -16.63 38.22 -9.93
C LEU A 200 -17.00 38.00 -11.41
N SER A 201 -16.95 36.76 -11.92
CA SER A 201 -17.48 36.39 -13.24
C SER A 201 -18.93 35.93 -13.09
N GLY A 202 -19.81 36.31 -14.02
CA GLY A 202 -21.27 36.14 -13.88
C GLY A 202 -21.73 34.70 -13.62
N LYS A 203 -22.93 34.54 -13.05
CA LYS A 203 -23.51 33.23 -12.68
C LYS A 203 -23.51 32.20 -13.82
N ASN A 204 -23.70 32.62 -15.07
CA ASN A 204 -23.70 31.73 -16.23
C ASN A 204 -22.30 31.23 -16.59
N ASP A 205 -21.26 32.04 -16.39
CA ASP A 205 -19.88 31.63 -16.66
C ASP A 205 -19.42 30.60 -15.62
N ASN A 206 -19.90 30.73 -14.38
CA ASN A 206 -19.58 29.80 -13.30
C ASN A 206 -20.16 28.40 -13.54
N GLU A 207 -21.34 28.28 -14.16
CA GLU A 207 -21.89 26.97 -14.54
C GLU A 207 -21.09 26.35 -15.69
N ALA A 208 -20.74 27.13 -16.71
CA ALA A 208 -19.92 26.67 -17.83
C ALA A 208 -18.49 26.28 -17.39
N TRP A 209 -17.94 26.96 -16.37
CA TRP A 209 -16.67 26.60 -15.75
C TRP A 209 -16.77 25.32 -14.90
N LEU A 210 -17.86 25.11 -14.16
CA LEU A 210 -18.06 23.89 -13.39
C LEU A 210 -18.25 22.67 -14.30
N ASP A 211 -18.99 22.82 -15.40
CA ASP A 211 -19.09 21.77 -16.44
C ASP A 211 -17.71 21.47 -17.04
N LEU A 212 -16.91 22.51 -17.34
CA LEU A 212 -15.54 22.35 -17.85
C LEU A 212 -14.63 21.64 -16.85
N ILE A 213 -14.72 21.97 -15.55
CA ILE A 213 -13.91 21.34 -14.50
C ILE A 213 -14.28 19.86 -14.36
N ILE A 214 -15.57 19.49 -14.37
CA ILE A 214 -15.99 18.09 -14.28
C ILE A 214 -15.57 17.30 -15.53
N GLU A 215 -15.70 17.88 -16.72
CA GLU A 215 -15.26 17.24 -17.97
C GLU A 215 -13.72 17.11 -18.01
N ALA A 216 -12.98 18.15 -17.61
CA ALA A 216 -11.51 18.14 -17.64
C ALA A 216 -10.87 17.31 -16.53
N SER A 217 -11.52 17.18 -15.37
CA SER A 217 -11.06 16.33 -14.26
C SER A 217 -11.25 14.84 -14.52
N GLY A 218 -11.96 14.46 -15.59
CA GLY A 218 -12.21 13.06 -15.95
C GLY A 218 -13.06 12.34 -14.91
N VAL A 219 -13.79 13.07 -14.06
CA VAL A 219 -14.64 12.50 -13.00
C VAL A 219 -15.77 11.67 -13.59
N SER A 220 -16.31 12.07 -14.75
CA SER A 220 -17.27 11.28 -15.53
C SER A 220 -16.69 9.93 -15.95
N ASP A 221 -15.45 9.92 -16.44
CA ASP A 221 -14.77 8.71 -16.89
C ASP A 221 -14.45 7.78 -15.72
N ALA A 222 -14.06 8.35 -14.58
CA ALA A 222 -13.76 7.61 -13.35
C ALA A 222 -15.03 6.97 -12.72
N LEU A 223 -16.17 7.67 -12.74
CA LEU A 223 -17.45 7.11 -12.30
C LEU A 223 -17.89 5.97 -13.22
N TYR A 224 -17.78 6.17 -14.53
CA TYR A 224 -18.10 5.15 -15.51
C TYR A 224 -17.22 3.90 -15.33
N SER A 225 -15.90 4.08 -15.14
CA SER A 225 -14.99 2.96 -14.87
C SER A 225 -15.29 2.25 -13.56
N MET A 226 -15.60 2.99 -12.49
CA MET A 226 -15.97 2.40 -11.19
C MET A 226 -17.24 1.56 -11.28
N LYS A 227 -18.27 2.08 -11.96
CA LYS A 227 -19.53 1.37 -12.20
C LYS A 227 -19.29 0.09 -13.00
N LYS A 228 -18.49 0.18 -14.07
CA LYS A 228 -18.07 -0.96 -14.89
C LYS A 228 -17.28 -1.99 -14.10
N ASP A 229 -16.36 -1.57 -13.23
CA ASP A 229 -15.57 -2.46 -12.36
C ASP A 229 -16.45 -3.17 -11.34
N MET A 230 -17.46 -2.49 -10.79
CA MET A 230 -18.43 -3.13 -9.89
C MET A 230 -19.29 -4.17 -10.62
N PHE A 231 -19.77 -3.85 -11.83
CA PHE A 231 -20.53 -4.78 -12.66
C PHE A 231 -19.69 -5.98 -13.15
N THR A 232 -18.42 -5.76 -13.48
CA THR A 232 -17.50 -6.84 -13.90
C THR A 232 -17.04 -7.69 -12.73
N SER A 233 -16.75 -7.11 -11.56
CA SER A 233 -16.41 -7.85 -10.35
C SER A 233 -17.53 -8.81 -9.92
N TYR A 234 -18.80 -8.38 -10.04
CA TYR A 234 -19.96 -9.25 -9.79
C TYR A 234 -20.08 -10.40 -10.81
N LYS A 235 -19.57 -10.20 -12.03
CA LYS A 235 -19.59 -11.18 -13.13
C LYS A 235 -18.40 -12.14 -13.09
N ASN A 236 -17.24 -11.67 -12.61
CA ASN A 236 -15.99 -12.45 -12.51
C ASN A 236 -16.02 -13.46 -11.36
N ILE A 237 -16.75 -13.18 -10.27
CA ILE A 237 -17.03 -14.16 -9.20
C ILE A 237 -17.67 -15.45 -9.75
N ARG A 238 -18.38 -15.39 -10.88
CA ARG A 238 -18.96 -16.56 -11.56
C ARG A 238 -18.10 -17.14 -12.69
N ARG A 239 -17.05 -16.44 -13.14
CA ARG A 239 -16.21 -16.83 -14.28
C ARG A 239 -14.84 -17.37 -13.90
N ASP A 240 -14.33 -17.02 -12.71
CA ASP A 240 -13.00 -17.45 -12.26
C ASP A 240 -12.99 -18.85 -11.62
N ASP A 241 -14.12 -19.56 -11.61
CA ASP A 241 -14.14 -20.99 -11.28
C ASP A 241 -13.65 -21.79 -12.50
N PRO A 242 -12.47 -22.44 -12.44
CA PRO A 242 -11.87 -23.16 -13.57
C PRO A 242 -12.66 -24.41 -14.01
N PHE A 243 -13.83 -24.63 -13.40
CA PHE A 243 -14.74 -25.74 -13.66
C PHE A 243 -15.97 -25.33 -14.48
N TYR A 244 -16.05 -24.10 -15.00
CA TYR A 244 -17.18 -23.62 -15.80
C TYR A 244 -16.74 -22.94 -17.11
N SER A 245 -17.53 -23.13 -18.17
CA SER A 245 -17.30 -22.54 -19.49
C SER A 245 -17.71 -21.07 -19.55
N LEU A 246 -17.36 -20.33 -20.61
CA LEU A 246 -17.72 -18.90 -20.81
C LEU A 246 -19.25 -18.63 -20.72
N GLU A 247 -20.06 -19.67 -20.94
CA GLU A 247 -21.53 -19.69 -20.84
C GLU A 247 -22.08 -20.16 -19.48
N GLY A 248 -21.22 -20.50 -18.51
CA GLY A 248 -21.61 -20.88 -17.15
C GLY A 248 -22.05 -22.34 -16.97
N GLN A 249 -21.76 -23.22 -17.94
CA GLN A 249 -21.97 -24.67 -17.81
C GLN A 249 -20.75 -25.35 -17.16
N PRO A 250 -20.93 -26.34 -16.27
CA PRO A 250 -19.81 -27.06 -15.68
C PRO A 250 -19.04 -27.85 -16.75
N LEU A 251 -17.75 -27.58 -16.88
CA LEU A 251 -16.85 -28.29 -17.77
C LEU A 251 -16.49 -29.64 -17.15
N TRP A 252 -16.88 -30.71 -17.83
CA TRP A 252 -16.38 -32.05 -17.56
C TRP A 252 -15.04 -32.24 -18.30
N PHE A 253 -14.17 -33.11 -17.76
CA PHE A 253 -12.86 -33.40 -18.34
C PHE A 253 -13.00 -34.26 -19.62
N SER A 254 -13.45 -33.67 -20.74
CA SER A 254 -13.26 -34.23 -22.09
C SER A 254 -11.83 -34.05 -22.56
N LYS A 255 -11.42 -34.89 -23.51
CA LYS A 255 -10.17 -34.70 -24.26
C LYS A 255 -10.12 -33.35 -24.99
N GLU A 256 -11.23 -32.93 -25.58
CA GLU A 256 -11.36 -31.67 -26.31
C GLU A 256 -11.18 -30.47 -25.36
N ASN A 257 -11.89 -30.46 -24.23
CA ASN A 257 -11.81 -29.39 -23.23
C ASN A 257 -10.42 -29.27 -22.59
N VAL A 258 -9.76 -30.39 -22.28
CA VAL A 258 -8.39 -30.36 -21.70
C VAL A 258 -7.38 -29.83 -22.71
N THR A 259 -7.57 -30.13 -24.00
CA THR A 259 -6.70 -29.62 -25.08
C THR A 259 -6.84 -28.12 -25.22
N GLU A 260 -8.07 -27.60 -25.14
CA GLU A 260 -8.34 -26.16 -25.22
C GLU A 260 -7.81 -25.39 -24.00
N LEU A 261 -7.94 -25.96 -22.80
CA LEU A 261 -7.57 -25.28 -21.54
C LEU A 261 -6.08 -25.38 -21.20
N PHE A 262 -5.46 -26.53 -21.42
CA PHE A 262 -4.11 -26.81 -20.91
C PHE A 262 -3.10 -27.15 -22.01
N GLY A 263 -3.57 -27.48 -23.22
CA GLY A 263 -2.74 -27.76 -24.38
C GLY A 263 -2.56 -29.24 -24.70
N GLU A 264 -1.81 -29.51 -25.77
CA GLU A 264 -1.62 -30.86 -26.32
C GLU A 264 -0.81 -31.79 -25.39
N GLN A 265 0.06 -31.25 -24.53
CA GLN A 265 0.85 -32.09 -23.60
C GLN A 265 -0.04 -32.77 -22.54
N GLU A 266 -1.04 -32.07 -22.05
CA GLU A 266 -1.99 -32.55 -21.05
C GLU A 266 -2.95 -33.58 -21.63
N LYS A 267 -3.36 -33.39 -22.88
CA LYS A 267 -4.12 -34.39 -23.63
C LYS A 267 -3.38 -35.73 -23.74
N VAL A 268 -2.08 -35.71 -24.05
CA VAL A 268 -1.26 -36.93 -24.11
C VAL A 268 -1.22 -37.66 -22.75
N LYS A 269 -1.20 -36.92 -21.63
CA LYS A 269 -1.27 -37.51 -20.28
C LYS A 269 -2.63 -38.19 -20.05
N VAL A 270 -3.73 -37.55 -20.43
CA VAL A 270 -5.08 -38.11 -20.32
C VAL A 270 -5.24 -39.36 -21.19
N GLU A 271 -4.78 -39.33 -22.44
CA GLU A 271 -4.81 -40.49 -23.33
C GLU A 271 -3.98 -41.66 -22.79
N LEU A 272 -2.84 -41.38 -22.16
CA LEU A 272 -2.02 -42.41 -21.55
C LEU A 272 -2.77 -43.11 -20.42
N PHE A 273 -3.44 -42.38 -19.55
CA PHE A 273 -4.23 -42.96 -18.46
C PHE A 273 -5.46 -43.72 -18.96
N GLU A 274 -6.11 -43.25 -20.03
CA GLU A 274 -7.20 -44.00 -20.65
C GLU A 274 -6.69 -45.32 -21.25
N ARG A 275 -5.56 -45.28 -21.97
CA ARG A 275 -4.92 -46.49 -22.48
C ARG A 275 -4.51 -47.44 -21.36
N LEU A 276 -4.01 -46.90 -20.24
CA LEU A 276 -3.67 -47.67 -19.05
C LEU A 276 -4.91 -48.37 -18.46
N GLN A 277 -6.01 -47.65 -18.28
CA GLN A 277 -7.26 -48.20 -17.74
C GLN A 277 -7.82 -49.34 -18.61
N ARG A 278 -7.69 -49.25 -19.94
CA ARG A 278 -8.09 -50.32 -20.87
C ARG A 278 -7.30 -51.62 -20.67
N THR A 279 -6.11 -51.56 -20.07
CA THR A 279 -5.27 -52.74 -19.79
C THR A 279 -5.56 -53.39 -18.43
N PHE A 280 -6.47 -52.86 -17.62
CA PHE A 280 -6.77 -53.43 -16.30
C PHE A 280 -7.46 -54.78 -16.38
N THR A 281 -6.98 -55.72 -15.57
CA THR A 281 -7.63 -57.02 -15.42
C THR A 281 -8.88 -56.91 -14.54
N LYS A 282 -9.82 -57.84 -14.67
CA LYS A 282 -11.03 -57.88 -13.83
C LYS A 282 -10.70 -57.95 -12.33
N GLU A 283 -9.61 -58.62 -11.97
CA GLU A 283 -9.11 -58.67 -10.59
C GLU A 283 -8.61 -57.31 -10.10
N GLN A 284 -7.87 -56.57 -10.94
CA GLN A 284 -7.40 -55.22 -10.61
C GLN A 284 -8.57 -54.24 -10.45
N LEU A 285 -9.60 -54.34 -11.29
CA LEU A 285 -10.82 -53.52 -11.18
C LEU A 285 -11.58 -53.83 -9.89
N ASN A 286 -11.68 -55.10 -9.50
CA ASN A 286 -12.32 -55.48 -8.24
C ASN A 286 -11.53 -54.97 -7.03
N LEU A 287 -10.20 -55.10 -7.05
CA LEU A 287 -9.33 -54.54 -6.01
C LEU A 287 -9.43 -53.02 -5.92
N MET A 288 -9.52 -52.33 -7.06
CA MET A 288 -9.70 -50.88 -7.10
C MET A 288 -11.04 -50.45 -6.50
N ASN A 289 -12.13 -51.19 -6.75
CA ASN A 289 -13.43 -50.90 -6.13
C ASN A 289 -13.45 -51.13 -4.61
N ILE A 290 -12.68 -52.08 -4.11
CA ILE A 290 -12.65 -52.43 -2.67
C ILE A 290 -11.68 -51.53 -1.90
N THR A 291 -10.47 -51.35 -2.42
CA THR A 291 -9.36 -50.70 -1.69
C THR A 291 -9.04 -49.29 -2.19
N GLY A 292 -9.58 -48.88 -3.35
CA GLY A 292 -9.29 -47.60 -3.98
C GLY A 292 -7.98 -47.56 -4.79
N TYR A 293 -7.15 -48.60 -4.73
CA TYR A 293 -5.91 -48.70 -5.50
C TYR A 293 -5.70 -50.12 -6.06
N SER A 294 -4.85 -50.23 -7.08
CA SER A 294 -4.45 -51.53 -7.62
C SER A 294 -2.97 -51.51 -7.99
N ILE A 295 -2.32 -52.67 -7.86
CA ILE A 295 -0.90 -52.81 -8.20
C ILE A 295 -0.79 -52.96 -9.72
N MET A 296 0.02 -52.09 -10.34
CA MET A 296 0.31 -52.14 -11.77
C MET A 296 1.20 -53.33 -12.11
N THR A 297 0.97 -53.92 -13.29
CA THR A 297 1.87 -54.93 -13.89
C THR A 297 3.13 -54.27 -14.45
N GLU A 298 4.18 -55.04 -14.70
CA GLU A 298 5.44 -54.53 -15.27
C GLU A 298 5.23 -53.85 -16.64
N ASN A 299 4.31 -54.37 -17.46
CA ASN A 299 3.94 -53.77 -18.73
C ASN A 299 3.24 -52.41 -18.54
N GLN A 300 2.35 -52.30 -17.54
CA GLN A 300 1.69 -51.05 -17.16
C GLN A 300 2.68 -50.04 -16.59
N LEU A 301 3.67 -50.50 -15.81
CA LEU A 301 4.75 -49.67 -15.27
C LEU A 301 5.62 -49.08 -16.40
N ASN A 302 5.97 -49.90 -17.40
CA ASN A 302 6.68 -49.45 -18.59
C ASN A 302 5.86 -48.47 -19.44
N MET A 303 4.53 -48.59 -19.43
CA MET A 303 3.65 -47.66 -20.12
C MET A 303 3.64 -46.27 -19.47
N VAL A 304 3.70 -46.20 -18.13
CA VAL A 304 3.66 -44.94 -17.37
C VAL A 304 5.04 -44.30 -17.23
N TYR A 305 6.10 -45.07 -16.97
CA TYR A 305 7.46 -44.53 -16.70
C TYR A 305 8.49 -44.85 -17.80
N GLY A 306 8.07 -45.43 -18.92
CA GLY A 306 8.94 -45.76 -20.04
C GLY A 306 9.40 -44.54 -20.84
N SER A 307 10.36 -44.73 -21.75
CA SER A 307 10.94 -43.66 -22.57
C SER A 307 9.96 -42.97 -23.53
N GLN A 308 8.75 -43.52 -23.70
CA GLN A 308 7.71 -42.98 -24.58
C GLN A 308 6.61 -42.23 -23.83
N SER A 309 6.65 -42.18 -22.49
CA SER A 309 5.61 -41.55 -21.68
C SER A 309 5.97 -40.10 -21.31
N PRO A 310 4.98 -39.21 -21.11
CA PRO A 310 5.19 -37.89 -20.51
C PRO A 310 5.73 -37.93 -19.08
N PHE A 311 5.67 -39.08 -18.42
CA PHE A 311 6.12 -39.29 -17.04
C PHE A 311 7.41 -40.11 -16.98
N TYR A 312 8.30 -39.93 -17.97
CA TYR A 312 9.56 -40.66 -18.05
C TYR A 312 10.42 -40.44 -16.78
N ASP A 313 10.59 -41.50 -15.99
CA ASP A 313 11.52 -41.52 -14.87
C ASP A 313 12.18 -42.91 -14.76
N PRO A 314 13.45 -43.04 -15.18
CA PRO A 314 14.15 -44.32 -15.16
C PRO A 314 14.55 -44.78 -13.75
N GLN A 315 14.66 -43.87 -12.78
CA GLN A 315 15.01 -44.21 -11.39
C GLN A 315 13.80 -44.76 -10.66
N MET A 316 12.65 -44.09 -10.78
CA MET A 316 11.39 -44.53 -10.18
C MET A 316 10.95 -45.88 -10.76
N ARG A 317 11.13 -46.09 -12.07
CA ARG A 317 10.85 -47.39 -12.70
C ARG A 317 11.68 -48.53 -12.11
N LYS A 318 13.00 -48.34 -11.94
CA LYS A 318 13.88 -49.34 -11.32
C LYS A 318 13.56 -49.58 -9.86
N HIS A 319 13.12 -48.54 -9.16
CA HIS A 319 12.71 -48.67 -7.77
C HIS A 319 11.46 -49.55 -7.67
N PHE A 320 10.41 -49.26 -8.46
CA PHE A 320 9.17 -50.02 -8.44
C PHE A 320 9.30 -51.45 -8.98
N SER A 321 10.22 -51.71 -9.92
CA SER A 321 10.49 -53.08 -10.37
C SER A 321 11.15 -53.96 -9.31
N ASN A 322 11.87 -53.34 -8.36
CA ASN A 322 12.60 -54.07 -7.32
C ASN A 322 11.76 -54.35 -6.05
N VAL A 323 10.57 -53.75 -5.93
CA VAL A 323 9.70 -53.95 -4.76
C VAL A 323 8.82 -55.18 -5.00
N SER A 324 8.85 -56.14 -4.07
CA SER A 324 8.03 -57.35 -4.17
C SER A 324 6.55 -57.04 -3.92
N ARG A 325 5.63 -57.83 -4.51
CA ARG A 325 4.17 -57.61 -4.42
C ARG A 325 3.64 -57.55 -2.97
N ASN A 326 4.33 -58.21 -2.04
CA ASN A 326 3.97 -58.21 -0.62
C ASN A 326 4.50 -56.96 0.11
N ASP A 327 5.64 -56.42 -0.33
CA ASP A 327 6.27 -55.25 0.26
C ASP A 327 5.67 -53.93 -0.24
N VAL A 328 4.94 -53.94 -1.36
CA VAL A 328 4.27 -52.74 -1.89
C VAL A 328 3.30 -52.14 -0.87
N LEU A 329 2.53 -52.97 -0.16
CA LEU A 329 1.58 -52.48 0.85
C LEU A 329 2.28 -51.83 2.04
N VAL A 330 3.41 -52.39 2.46
CA VAL A 330 4.26 -51.83 3.51
C VAL A 330 4.91 -50.53 3.04
N ALA A 331 5.38 -50.49 1.79
CA ALA A 331 5.96 -49.32 1.16
C ALA A 331 4.94 -48.18 1.06
N VAL A 332 3.71 -48.45 0.61
CA VAL A 332 2.62 -47.46 0.54
C VAL A 332 2.30 -46.90 1.93
N ASN A 333 2.12 -47.76 2.94
CA ASN A 333 1.85 -47.30 4.30
C ASN A 333 3.03 -46.51 4.88
N SER A 334 4.26 -46.95 4.65
CA SER A 334 5.46 -46.22 5.10
C SER A 334 5.62 -44.86 4.40
N MET A 335 5.22 -44.76 3.13
CA MET A 335 5.22 -43.51 2.37
C MET A 335 4.11 -42.58 2.86
N ILE A 336 2.91 -43.10 3.14
CA ILE A 336 1.81 -42.31 3.74
C ILE A 336 2.23 -41.78 5.11
N HIS A 337 2.84 -42.63 5.95
CA HIS A 337 3.39 -42.21 7.23
C HIS A 337 4.55 -41.22 7.07
N GLY A 338 5.43 -41.43 6.09
CA GLY A 338 6.55 -40.54 5.78
C GLY A 338 6.11 -39.16 5.31
N LEU A 339 5.05 -39.10 4.49
CA LEU A 339 4.40 -37.86 4.06
C LEU A 339 3.67 -37.17 5.22
N ALA A 340 2.95 -37.94 6.05
CA ALA A 340 2.25 -37.40 7.22
C ALA A 340 3.21 -36.88 8.31
N THR A 341 4.43 -37.43 8.37
CA THR A 341 5.49 -37.01 9.28
C THR A 341 6.48 -36.03 8.66
N GLU A 342 6.23 -35.58 7.41
CA GLU A 342 7.09 -34.67 6.63
C GLU A 342 8.55 -35.15 6.42
N THR A 343 8.83 -36.43 6.64
CA THR A 343 10.18 -37.01 6.47
C THR A 343 10.56 -37.20 5.00
N MET A 344 9.57 -37.20 4.10
CA MET A 344 9.77 -37.20 2.65
C MET A 344 9.50 -35.80 2.10
N GLU A 345 10.56 -35.08 1.73
CA GLU A 345 10.44 -33.72 1.19
C GLU A 345 9.91 -33.72 -0.25
N PHE A 346 8.83 -32.98 -0.49
CA PHE A 346 8.45 -32.59 -1.84
C PHE A 346 9.54 -31.64 -2.38
N LYS A 347 10.30 -32.06 -3.40
CA LYS A 347 11.20 -31.16 -4.15
C LYS A 347 10.39 -30.21 -5.03
N ALA A 348 9.46 -29.45 -4.46
CA ALA A 348 9.04 -28.21 -5.08
C ALA A 348 10.23 -27.24 -4.94
N GLN A 349 10.66 -26.61 -6.03
CA GLN A 349 11.71 -25.59 -6.03
C GLN A 349 11.26 -24.33 -5.26
N ARG A 350 11.05 -24.43 -3.94
CA ARG A 350 10.96 -23.26 -3.08
C ARG A 350 12.37 -22.70 -2.96
N ARG A 351 12.55 -21.45 -3.40
CA ARG A 351 13.75 -20.66 -3.09
C ARG A 351 13.96 -20.73 -1.58
N LYS A 352 15.16 -21.12 -1.14
CA LYS A 352 15.49 -21.27 0.27
C LYS A 352 15.23 -19.95 0.99
N SER A 353 14.33 -19.95 1.97
CA SER A 353 14.04 -18.82 2.85
C SER A 353 14.89 -18.95 4.12
N ILE A 354 15.42 -17.85 4.64
CA ILE A 354 16.11 -17.84 5.92
C ILE A 354 15.04 -17.78 7.00
N VAL A 355 14.76 -18.93 7.63
CA VAL A 355 13.73 -19.09 8.64
C VAL A 355 14.40 -19.51 9.96
N LEU A 356 14.06 -18.82 11.06
CA LEU A 356 14.52 -19.14 12.41
C LEU A 356 16.05 -19.27 12.55
N SER A 357 16.80 -18.52 11.73
CA SER A 357 18.26 -18.59 11.67
C SER A 357 18.83 -17.22 12.00
N PRO A 358 19.21 -16.94 13.27
CA PRO A 358 19.71 -15.64 13.66
C PRO A 358 21.02 -15.33 12.94
N LEU A 359 21.06 -14.20 12.24
CA LEU A 359 22.24 -13.71 11.55
C LEU A 359 23.00 -12.81 12.53
N VAL A 360 24.10 -13.31 13.10
CA VAL A 360 24.87 -12.61 14.13
C VAL A 360 26.32 -12.53 13.71
N LEU A 361 26.90 -11.32 13.75
CA LEU A 361 28.33 -11.05 13.49
C LEU A 361 28.82 -11.47 12.08
N GLY A 362 27.92 -11.61 11.10
CA GLY A 362 28.27 -11.90 9.71
C GLY A 362 28.32 -10.65 8.85
N SER A 363 29.20 -10.57 7.87
CA SER A 363 29.19 -9.49 6.86
C SER A 363 28.63 -10.00 5.54
N ILE A 364 27.60 -9.35 5.01
CA ILE A 364 27.07 -9.65 3.67
C ILE A 364 27.70 -8.65 2.71
N THR A 365 28.76 -9.10 2.03
CA THR A 365 29.52 -8.29 1.08
C THR A 365 29.48 -8.92 -0.30
N VAL A 366 28.97 -8.19 -1.30
CA VAL A 366 28.89 -8.66 -2.69
C VAL A 366 28.16 -10.00 -2.81
N ASP A 367 27.12 -10.20 -1.98
CA ASP A 367 26.32 -11.41 -2.01
C ASP A 367 24.83 -11.09 -2.22
N PRO A 368 24.43 -10.85 -3.49
CA PRO A 368 23.04 -10.58 -3.82
C PRO A 368 22.13 -11.81 -3.61
N ALA A 369 22.69 -13.02 -3.62
CA ALA A 369 21.91 -14.25 -3.48
C ALA A 369 21.41 -14.43 -2.05
N THR A 370 22.23 -14.08 -1.06
CA THR A 370 21.80 -14.09 0.35
C THR A 370 20.91 -12.88 0.66
N ALA A 371 21.21 -11.70 0.11
CA ALA A 371 20.42 -10.48 0.34
C ALA A 371 19.01 -10.52 -0.28
N SER A 372 18.82 -11.29 -1.36
CA SER A 372 17.52 -11.47 -2.03
C SER A 372 16.62 -12.54 -1.41
N GLN A 373 17.10 -13.29 -0.41
CA GLN A 373 16.28 -14.29 0.26
C GLN A 373 15.31 -13.64 1.24
N PRO A 374 14.07 -14.16 1.35
CA PRO A 374 13.16 -13.70 2.38
C PRO A 374 13.67 -14.13 3.76
N VAL A 375 13.70 -13.19 4.69
CA VAL A 375 14.13 -13.38 6.08
C VAL A 375 12.88 -13.40 6.95
N ILE A 376 12.62 -14.52 7.61
CA ILE A 376 11.43 -14.73 8.44
C ILE A 376 11.88 -15.17 9.83
N LEU A 377 11.38 -14.50 10.87
CA LEU A 377 11.61 -14.87 12.28
C LEU A 377 13.11 -15.00 12.65
N SER A 378 13.96 -14.22 12.00
CA SER A 378 15.41 -14.34 12.11
C SER A 378 15.98 -12.99 12.51
N PRO A 379 16.39 -12.78 13.77
CA PRO A 379 16.97 -11.51 14.20
C PRO A 379 18.32 -11.30 13.52
N VAL A 380 18.62 -10.05 13.18
CA VAL A 380 19.82 -9.65 12.46
C VAL A 380 20.61 -8.68 13.35
N LEU A 381 21.82 -9.08 13.74
CA LEU A 381 22.65 -8.35 14.69
C LEU A 381 24.08 -8.17 14.16
N LEU A 382 24.55 -6.92 14.14
CA LEU A 382 25.94 -6.56 13.79
C LEU A 382 26.37 -7.09 12.41
N THR A 383 25.45 -7.05 11.44
CA THR A 383 25.73 -7.55 10.10
C THR A 383 25.72 -6.42 9.07
N PRO A 384 26.88 -5.87 8.67
CA PRO A 384 26.90 -4.87 7.61
C PRO A 384 26.49 -5.50 6.27
N VAL A 385 25.62 -4.81 5.53
CA VAL A 385 25.24 -5.18 4.16
C VAL A 385 25.87 -4.16 3.21
N VAL A 386 26.84 -4.61 2.42
CA VAL A 386 27.62 -3.75 1.53
C VAL A 386 27.59 -4.32 0.11
N LEU A 387 27.31 -3.46 -0.88
CA LEU A 387 27.33 -3.81 -2.32
C LEU A 387 26.49 -5.05 -2.68
N SER A 388 25.38 -5.26 -1.97
CA SER A 388 24.55 -6.46 -2.11
C SER A 388 23.13 -6.04 -2.49
N PRO A 389 22.80 -5.95 -3.79
CA PRO A 389 21.45 -5.61 -4.23
C PRO A 389 20.46 -6.72 -3.87
N ALA A 390 19.30 -6.34 -3.34
CA ALA A 390 18.26 -7.28 -2.93
C ALA A 390 17.03 -7.15 -3.85
N ILE A 391 16.64 -8.26 -4.45
CA ILE A 391 15.43 -8.36 -5.30
C ILE A 391 14.57 -9.46 -4.70
N PHE A 392 13.37 -9.14 -4.21
CA PHE A 392 12.44 -10.06 -3.51
C PHE A 392 12.86 -10.51 -2.10
N GLY A 393 13.63 -9.69 -1.38
CA GLY A 393 14.03 -9.97 0.01
C GLY A 393 13.00 -9.48 1.02
N ALA A 394 11.84 -10.14 1.15
CA ALA A 394 10.85 -9.78 2.17
C ALA A 394 11.37 -10.04 3.58
N VAL A 395 11.16 -9.11 4.50
CA VAL A 395 11.68 -9.14 5.87
C VAL A 395 10.49 -9.14 6.83
N ILE A 396 10.27 -10.27 7.53
CA ILE A 396 9.08 -10.48 8.36
C ILE A 396 9.50 -10.92 9.76
N LEU A 397 9.04 -10.20 10.79
CA LEU A 397 9.28 -10.55 12.21
C LEU A 397 10.77 -10.71 12.55
N SER A 398 11.62 -9.89 11.94
CA SER A 398 13.07 -9.97 12.10
C SER A 398 13.60 -8.63 12.60
N PRO A 399 13.91 -8.48 13.89
CA PRO A 399 14.46 -7.24 14.43
C PRO A 399 15.91 -7.02 13.95
N TRP A 400 16.24 -5.78 13.59
CA TRP A 400 17.55 -5.41 13.05
C TRP A 400 18.27 -4.44 14.00
N VAL A 401 19.49 -4.78 14.38
CA VAL A 401 20.29 -3.98 15.32
C VAL A 401 21.72 -3.86 14.80
N PHE A 402 22.21 -2.62 14.63
CA PHE A 402 23.55 -2.33 14.08
C PHE A 402 23.81 -2.96 12.72
N VAL A 403 22.88 -2.77 11.77
CA VAL A 403 22.94 -3.30 10.40
C VAL A 403 23.11 -2.13 9.43
N PRO A 404 24.33 -1.59 9.24
CA PRO A 404 24.54 -0.53 8.25
C PRO A 404 24.32 -1.10 6.84
N VAL A 405 23.55 -0.37 6.04
CA VAL A 405 23.22 -0.73 4.65
C VAL A 405 23.87 0.29 3.72
N ILE A 406 24.84 -0.15 2.94
CA ILE A 406 25.70 0.73 2.14
C ILE A 406 25.73 0.22 0.70
N LEU A 407 25.32 1.06 -0.26
CA LEU A 407 25.25 0.71 -1.69
C LEU A 407 24.48 -0.61 -1.95
N ALA A 408 23.34 -0.78 -1.29
CA ALA A 408 22.51 -1.98 -1.42
C ALA A 408 21.10 -1.58 -1.87
N PRO A 409 20.87 -1.40 -3.19
CA PRO A 409 19.56 -1.04 -3.71
C PRO A 409 18.57 -2.18 -3.43
N ARG A 410 17.33 -1.82 -3.08
CA ARG A 410 16.28 -2.76 -2.73
C ARG A 410 15.08 -2.62 -3.66
N LEU A 411 14.62 -3.77 -4.16
CA LEU A 411 13.45 -3.86 -5.03
C LEU A 411 12.51 -4.96 -4.52
N LEU A 412 11.24 -4.62 -4.32
CA LEU A 412 10.18 -5.56 -3.92
C LEU A 412 10.51 -6.32 -2.61
N SER A 413 10.96 -5.59 -1.59
CA SER A 413 11.46 -6.15 -0.34
C SER A 413 10.64 -5.68 0.88
N PRO A 414 9.33 -5.99 0.96
CA PRO A 414 8.47 -5.47 2.01
C PRO A 414 9.02 -5.81 3.40
N VAL A 415 9.03 -4.83 4.29
CA VAL A 415 9.44 -5.01 5.69
C VAL A 415 8.22 -4.90 6.60
N ILE A 416 7.95 -5.99 7.33
CA ILE A 416 6.75 -6.14 8.15
C ILE A 416 7.16 -6.54 9.56
N LEU A 417 6.66 -5.81 10.56
CA LEU A 417 6.83 -6.12 11.99
C LEU A 417 8.30 -6.27 12.42
N SER A 418 9.19 -5.47 11.83
CA SER A 418 10.64 -5.60 12.01
C SER A 418 11.21 -4.30 12.57
N PRO A 419 11.46 -4.19 13.89
CA PRO A 419 12.03 -2.98 14.47
C PRO A 419 13.48 -2.82 14.01
N VAL A 420 13.89 -1.57 13.74
CA VAL A 420 15.23 -1.25 13.24
C VAL A 420 15.92 -0.25 14.16
N MET A 421 17.11 -0.60 14.64
CA MET A 421 17.89 0.18 15.61
C MET A 421 19.31 0.42 15.08
N PHE A 422 19.78 1.68 15.13
CA PHE A 422 21.17 2.07 14.84
C PHE A 422 21.71 1.52 13.51
N SER A 423 20.89 1.57 12.47
CA SER A 423 21.17 0.98 11.16
C SER A 423 21.12 2.08 10.10
N PRO A 424 22.26 2.74 9.81
CA PRO A 424 22.32 3.81 8.81
C PRO A 424 22.15 3.24 7.40
N ILE A 425 21.41 3.96 6.54
CA ILE A 425 21.16 3.58 5.15
C ILE A 425 21.76 4.65 4.23
N VAL A 426 22.80 4.28 3.50
CA VAL A 426 23.58 5.19 2.66
C VAL A 426 23.59 4.70 1.21
N LEU A 427 23.30 5.60 0.27
CA LEU A 427 23.36 5.33 -1.18
C LEU A 427 22.57 4.08 -1.59
N SER A 428 21.42 3.87 -0.96
CA SER A 428 20.62 2.66 -1.15
C SER A 428 19.22 3.07 -1.58
N PRO A 429 18.91 3.08 -2.89
CA PRO A 429 17.58 3.42 -3.38
C PRO A 429 16.59 2.29 -3.02
N LEU A 430 15.39 2.68 -2.61
CA LEU A 430 14.30 1.77 -2.24
C LEU A 430 13.15 1.95 -3.22
N ALA A 431 12.73 0.84 -3.86
CA ALA A 431 11.60 0.81 -4.77
C ALA A 431 10.65 -0.33 -4.44
N PHE A 432 9.35 -0.04 -4.33
CA PHE A 432 8.32 -1.01 -3.95
C PHE A 432 8.62 -1.72 -2.62
N ASP A 433 9.03 -0.94 -1.62
CA ASP A 433 9.38 -1.42 -0.28
C ASP A 433 8.41 -0.83 0.75
N PRO A 434 7.21 -1.43 0.95
CA PRO A 434 6.29 -0.97 1.99
C PRO A 434 6.84 -1.30 3.38
N LEU A 435 6.86 -0.31 4.24
CA LEU A 435 7.32 -0.42 5.63
C LEU A 435 6.10 -0.38 6.55
N ILE A 436 5.76 -1.54 7.14
CA ILE A 436 4.55 -1.73 7.94
C ILE A 436 4.95 -2.12 9.36
N LEU A 437 4.55 -1.31 10.35
CA LEU A 437 4.81 -1.57 11.77
C LEU A 437 6.31 -1.77 12.08
N CYS A 438 7.14 -0.92 11.48
CA CYS A 438 8.59 -0.97 11.62
C CYS A 438 9.08 0.25 12.41
N PRO A 439 9.12 0.18 13.75
CA PRO A 439 9.65 1.28 14.55
C PRO A 439 11.15 1.43 14.28
N GLY A 440 11.58 2.67 14.04
CA GLY A 440 12.96 3.00 13.67
C GLY A 440 13.60 3.99 14.65
N ILE A 441 14.78 3.68 15.20
CA ILE A 441 15.55 4.59 16.07
C ILE A 441 16.98 4.69 15.57
N GLY A 442 17.44 5.92 15.29
CA GLY A 442 18.84 6.17 14.91
C GLY A 442 19.22 5.59 13.55
N THR A 443 18.32 5.68 12.57
CA THR A 443 18.44 5.08 11.24
C THR A 443 18.57 6.14 10.14
N PRO A 444 19.66 6.93 10.09
CA PRO A 444 19.77 8.03 9.13
C PRO A 444 19.70 7.53 7.67
N PHE A 445 18.97 8.25 6.81
CA PHE A 445 18.99 8.00 5.37
C PHE A 445 19.75 9.11 4.66
N ILE A 446 20.78 8.73 3.91
CA ILE A 446 21.64 9.66 3.17
C ILE A 446 21.69 9.23 1.70
N LEU A 447 21.29 10.11 0.79
CA LEU A 447 21.31 9.86 -0.66
C LEU A 447 20.53 8.60 -1.07
N SER A 448 19.38 8.38 -0.45
CA SER A 448 18.57 7.18 -0.62
C SER A 448 17.18 7.57 -1.13
N PRO A 449 16.96 7.58 -2.46
CA PRO A 449 15.66 7.93 -3.02
C PRO A 449 14.64 6.82 -2.73
N LEU A 450 13.40 7.24 -2.42
CA LEU A 450 12.31 6.39 -1.98
C LEU A 450 11.15 6.51 -2.97
N VAL A 451 10.81 5.40 -3.64
CA VAL A 451 9.77 5.33 -4.67
C VAL A 451 8.78 4.22 -4.35
N LEU A 452 7.48 4.54 -4.26
CA LEU A 452 6.42 3.55 -4.00
C LEU A 452 6.65 2.73 -2.71
N SER A 453 7.23 3.38 -1.70
CA SER A 453 7.48 2.84 -0.37
C SER A 453 6.56 3.51 0.66
N PRO A 454 5.33 3.01 0.86
CA PRO A 454 4.44 3.56 1.88
C PRO A 454 4.96 3.24 3.29
N PHE A 455 4.86 4.21 4.19
CA PHE A 455 5.17 4.03 5.61
C PHE A 455 3.86 3.99 6.39
N ILE A 456 3.59 2.86 7.04
CA ILE A 456 2.34 2.60 7.75
C ILE A 456 2.67 2.24 9.20
N LEU A 457 2.14 3.03 10.15
CA LEU A 457 2.24 2.77 11.61
C LEU A 457 3.67 2.50 12.08
N SER A 458 4.65 3.20 11.50
CA SER A 458 6.08 2.95 11.71
C SER A 458 6.69 4.15 12.41
N PRO A 459 6.66 4.25 13.75
CA PRO A 459 7.16 5.43 14.46
C PRO A 459 8.67 5.58 14.27
N VAL A 460 9.14 6.80 14.05
CA VAL A 460 10.55 7.07 13.76
C VAL A 460 11.11 8.13 14.71
N ALA A 461 12.27 7.84 15.30
CA ALA A 461 13.02 8.76 16.14
C ALA A 461 14.49 8.87 15.73
N LEU A 462 15.07 10.07 15.86
CA LEU A 462 16.50 10.33 15.60
C LEU A 462 16.95 9.91 14.19
N ASN A 463 16.11 10.15 13.19
CA ASN A 463 16.37 9.78 11.81
C ASN A 463 16.51 11.04 10.94
N PRO A 464 17.73 11.59 10.78
CA PRO A 464 17.95 12.65 9.81
C PRO A 464 17.84 12.08 8.39
N LEU A 465 17.06 12.76 7.55
CA LEU A 465 16.90 12.41 6.14
C LEU A 465 17.55 13.50 5.29
N ILE A 466 18.64 13.14 4.62
CA ILE A 466 19.48 14.08 3.86
C ILE A 466 19.54 13.65 2.41
N LEU A 467 19.12 14.52 1.49
CA LEU A 467 19.15 14.27 0.04
C LEU A 467 18.38 13.00 -0.36
N SER A 468 17.22 12.80 0.25
CA SER A 468 16.38 11.61 0.07
C SER A 468 15.06 12.03 -0.58
N PRO A 469 14.94 12.05 -1.92
CA PRO A 469 13.70 12.42 -2.57
C PRO A 469 12.64 11.34 -2.39
N PHE A 470 11.39 11.79 -2.24
CA PHE A 470 10.22 10.97 -1.98
C PHE A 470 9.23 11.06 -3.15
N ALA A 471 8.85 9.92 -3.73
CA ALA A 471 7.86 9.83 -4.79
C ALA A 471 6.85 8.72 -4.53
N LEU A 472 5.55 9.08 -4.45
CA LEU A 472 4.46 8.12 -4.18
C LEU A 472 4.66 7.35 -2.85
N THR A 473 5.13 8.05 -1.82
CA THR A 473 5.41 7.48 -0.49
C THR A 473 4.45 8.08 0.56
N PRO A 474 3.24 7.53 0.72
CA PRO A 474 2.33 8.02 1.74
C PRO A 474 2.85 7.69 3.14
N PHE A 475 2.71 8.63 4.06
CA PHE A 475 3.00 8.45 5.49
C PHE A 475 1.69 8.39 6.26
N ILE A 476 1.40 7.25 6.89
CA ILE A 476 0.13 7.00 7.58
C ILE A 476 0.42 6.56 9.01
N GLY A 477 0.08 7.39 9.99
CA GLY A 477 0.27 7.08 11.41
C GLY A 477 1.75 6.99 11.83
N VAL A 478 2.61 7.83 11.25
CA VAL A 478 4.05 7.86 11.49
C VAL A 478 4.40 9.09 12.34
N PRO A 479 4.48 8.97 13.67
CA PRO A 479 5.00 10.06 14.47
C PRO A 479 6.50 10.23 14.20
N HIS A 480 6.89 11.45 13.89
CA HIS A 480 8.27 11.82 13.59
C HIS A 480 8.85 12.59 14.75
N THR A 481 9.87 12.06 15.42
CA THR A 481 10.54 12.77 16.53
C THR A 481 12.00 13.01 16.17
N LEU A 482 12.45 14.27 16.21
CA LEU A 482 13.86 14.63 15.98
C LEU A 482 14.44 14.13 14.66
N SER A 483 13.63 14.20 13.61
CA SER A 483 13.99 13.80 12.25
C SER A 483 14.06 15.04 11.35
N PRO A 484 15.21 15.75 11.29
CA PRO A 484 15.35 16.86 10.36
C PRO A 484 15.32 16.35 8.92
N LEU A 485 14.63 17.08 8.06
CA LEU A 485 14.61 16.84 6.61
C LEU A 485 15.41 17.94 5.93
N ILE A 486 16.44 17.55 5.18
CA ILE A 486 17.33 18.48 4.50
C ILE A 486 17.43 18.08 3.03
N LEU A 487 17.06 18.99 2.13
CA LEU A 487 17.16 18.79 0.66
C LEU A 487 16.43 17.53 0.16
N SER A 488 15.30 17.22 0.77
CA SER A 488 14.50 16.02 0.49
C SER A 488 13.14 16.44 -0.09
N PRO A 489 12.97 16.47 -1.42
CA PRO A 489 11.71 16.89 -2.05
C PRO A 489 10.63 15.80 -1.93
N PHE A 490 9.36 16.24 -1.87
CA PHE A 490 8.18 15.38 -1.79
C PHE A 490 7.29 15.53 -3.01
N ILE A 491 6.93 14.41 -3.64
CA ILE A 491 5.99 14.34 -4.76
C ILE A 491 4.96 13.24 -4.46
N LEU A 492 3.67 13.57 -4.51
CA LEU A 492 2.55 12.61 -4.34
C LEU A 492 2.67 11.74 -3.06
N SER A 493 3.13 12.35 -1.98
CA SER A 493 3.43 11.68 -0.70
C SER A 493 2.59 12.30 0.43
N PRO A 494 1.28 11.96 0.52
CA PRO A 494 0.42 12.53 1.53
C PRO A 494 0.88 12.12 2.94
N ILE A 495 0.76 13.05 3.89
CA ILE A 495 1.10 12.85 5.30
C ILE A 495 -0.20 12.86 6.10
N ILE A 496 -0.57 11.72 6.67
CA ILE A 496 -1.86 11.50 7.34
C ILE A 496 -1.61 11.00 8.76
N TYR A 497 -2.21 11.64 9.77
CA TYR A 497 -2.08 11.28 11.20
C TYR A 497 -0.64 11.08 11.68
N SER A 498 0.29 11.89 11.16
CA SER A 498 1.73 11.72 11.34
C SER A 498 2.33 13.00 11.93
N PRO A 499 2.05 13.31 13.22
CA PRO A 499 2.48 14.56 13.82
C PRO A 499 4.00 14.62 13.97
N PRO A 500 4.65 15.69 13.46
CA PRO A 500 6.06 15.94 13.73
C PRO A 500 6.27 16.58 15.12
N PHE A 501 7.25 16.08 15.86
CA PHE A 501 7.69 16.60 17.15
C PHE A 501 9.16 17.01 17.06
N ILE A 502 9.45 18.30 17.29
CA ILE A 502 10.82 18.85 17.33
C ILE A 502 11.57 18.49 16.03
N SER A 503 11.04 18.96 14.89
CA SER A 503 11.64 18.72 13.57
C SER A 503 11.73 19.99 12.73
N ALA A 504 12.64 19.96 11.77
CA ALA A 504 12.89 21.07 10.86
C ALA A 504 12.93 20.57 9.42
N PHE A 505 12.23 21.27 8.53
CA PHE A 505 12.27 21.07 7.09
C PHE A 505 13.09 22.19 6.47
N VAL A 506 14.19 21.85 5.80
CA VAL A 506 15.12 22.81 5.21
C VAL A 506 15.30 22.48 3.73
N LEU A 507 14.94 23.41 2.85
CA LEU A 507 15.09 23.26 1.39
C LEU A 507 14.41 22.00 0.81
N SER A 508 13.28 21.61 1.38
CA SER A 508 12.49 20.45 0.98
C SER A 508 11.17 20.91 0.34
N PRO A 509 11.09 21.04 -1.00
CA PRO A 509 9.85 21.43 -1.66
C PRO A 509 8.82 20.28 -1.64
N HIS A 510 7.54 20.64 -1.63
CA HIS A 510 6.40 19.70 -1.56
C HIS A 510 5.48 19.90 -2.76
N GLY A 511 5.07 18.82 -3.42
CA GLY A 511 4.12 18.84 -4.52
C GLY A 511 3.09 17.73 -4.41
N LEU A 512 1.80 18.08 -4.45
CA LEU A 512 0.68 17.12 -4.43
C LEU A 512 0.72 16.18 -3.20
N SER A 513 1.22 16.69 -2.07
CA SER A 513 1.44 15.95 -0.83
C SER A 513 0.68 16.63 0.31
N PRO A 514 -0.66 16.46 0.39
CA PRO A 514 -1.46 17.12 1.43
C PRO A 514 -1.09 16.60 2.81
N ILE A 515 -1.15 17.51 3.79
CA ILE A 515 -0.92 17.19 5.21
C ILE A 515 -2.28 17.19 5.91
N ILE A 516 -2.74 16.01 6.34
CA ILE A 516 -4.06 15.79 6.92
C ILE A 516 -3.90 15.43 8.40
N GLU A 517 -4.58 16.17 9.28
CA GLU A 517 -4.65 15.95 10.73
C GLU A 517 -3.31 15.61 11.40
N SER A 518 -2.23 16.26 10.95
CA SER A 518 -0.86 16.02 11.42
C SER A 518 -0.30 17.25 12.11
N ASN A 519 -1.02 17.77 13.11
CA ASN A 519 -0.63 18.96 13.88
C ASN A 519 0.61 18.68 14.72
N GLY A 520 1.77 19.08 14.22
CA GLY A 520 3.04 18.96 14.92
C GLY A 520 3.24 20.02 16.00
N LYS A 521 4.10 19.72 16.98
CA LYS A 521 4.55 20.68 18.00
C LYS A 521 6.03 20.98 17.79
N HIS A 522 6.38 22.26 17.79
CA HIS A 522 7.76 22.73 17.58
C HIS A 522 8.31 22.37 16.18
N PHE A 523 7.50 22.57 15.16
CA PHE A 523 7.88 22.39 13.76
C PHE A 523 8.38 23.71 13.14
N THR A 524 9.48 23.64 12.39
CA THR A 524 10.04 24.78 11.66
C THR A 524 10.26 24.43 10.18
N SER A 525 9.78 25.27 9.27
CA SER A 525 9.96 25.09 7.82
C SER A 525 10.74 26.27 7.26
N ILE A 526 11.81 26.01 6.52
CA ILE A 526 12.72 27.03 5.98
C ILE A 526 12.94 26.76 4.49
N LEU A 527 12.63 27.74 3.63
CA LEU A 527 12.89 27.68 2.18
C LEU A 527 12.30 26.43 1.48
N SER A 528 11.12 26.02 1.93
CA SER A 528 10.43 24.80 1.49
C SER A 528 9.10 25.15 0.83
N PRO A 529 9.06 25.50 -0.47
CA PRO A 529 7.82 25.86 -1.14
C PRO A 529 6.87 24.65 -1.25
N SER A 530 5.57 24.90 -1.27
CA SER A 530 4.54 23.86 -1.42
C SER A 530 3.59 24.15 -2.58
N TRP A 531 3.25 23.12 -3.35
CA TRP A 531 2.22 23.16 -4.40
C TRP A 531 1.11 22.16 -4.11
N LEU A 532 -0.14 22.64 -4.11
CA LEU A 532 -1.35 21.81 -4.00
C LEU A 532 -1.30 20.91 -2.74
N SER A 533 -1.17 21.59 -1.60
CA SER A 533 -0.94 21.00 -0.28
C SER A 533 -1.99 21.44 0.73
#